data_AF-A0A7M3NJU0-F1
#
_entry.id   AF-A0A7M3NJU0-F1
#
_cell.length_a   1.000
_cell.length_b   1.000
_cell.length_c   1.000
_cell.angle_alpha   90.00
_cell.angle_beta   90.00
_cell.angle_gamma   90.00
#
_symmetry.space_group_name_H-M   'P 1'
#
loop_
_entity.id
_entity.type
_entity.pdbx_description
1 polymer ?
#
loop_
_entity_poly.entity_id
_entity_poly.type
_entity_poly.pdbx_seq_one_letter_code
_entity_poly.pdbx_strand_id
1 'polypeptide(L)' 'MPPGVVAEVERLATELAALGHDSVNVGRPVDREGGLREFDILGGRGFISFLAVPRHACVYVCNVTWYG' A
#
# COMPACT_ATOMS: atom_id res chain seq x y z
N MET A 1 -15.79 5.18 2.40
CA MET A 1 -15.18 4.02 3.08
C MET A 1 -15.55 4.04 4.55
N PRO A 2 -15.82 2.88 5.18
CA PRO A 2 -16.03 2.80 6.64
C PRO A 2 -14.80 3.31 7.43
N PRO A 3 -14.98 3.88 8.64
CA PRO A 3 -13.87 4.42 9.45
C PRO A 3 -12.74 3.40 9.72
N GLY A 4 -13.10 2.13 9.94
CA GLY A 4 -12.11 1.06 10.15
C GLY A 4 -11.24 0.79 8.92
N VAL A 5 -11.72 1.06 7.72
CA VAL A 5 -10.92 0.95 6.50
C VAL A 5 -9.94 2.13 6.40
N VAL A 6 -10.41 3.35 6.70
CA VAL A 6 -9.55 4.55 6.65
C VAL A 6 -8.40 4.44 7.64
N ALA A 7 -8.68 4.06 8.89
CA ALA A 7 -7.65 3.88 9.91
C ALA A 7 -6.61 2.84 9.51
N GLU A 8 -7.03 1.74 8.88
CA GLU A 8 -6.13 0.70 8.40
C GLU A 8 -5.25 1.19 7.24
N VAL A 9 -5.81 1.97 6.31
CA VAL A 9 -5.05 2.58 5.21
C VAL A 9 -4.00 3.55 5.74
N GLU A 10 -4.35 4.41 6.69
CA GLU A 10 -3.42 5.37 7.30
C GLU A 10 -2.28 4.65 8.04
N ARG A 11 -2.61 3.59 8.80
CA ARG A 11 -1.62 2.73 9.48
C ARG A 11 -0.67 2.09 8.47
N LEU A 12 -1.20 1.43 7.45
CA LEU A 12 -0.40 0.73 6.44
C LEU A 12 0.45 1.69 5.61
N ALA A 13 -0.09 2.85 5.21
CA ALA A 13 0.68 3.87 4.49
C ALA A 13 1.87 4.38 5.34
N THR A 14 1.67 4.54 6.65
CA THR A 14 2.74 4.91 7.59
C THR A 14 3.80 3.82 7.69
N GLU A 15 3.41 2.56 7.82
CA GLU A 15 4.34 1.42 7.86
C GLU A 15 5.13 1.30 6.55
N LEU A 16 4.46 1.41 5.41
CA LEU A 16 5.09 1.39 4.09
C LEU A 16 6.07 2.55 3.90
N ALA A 17 5.72 3.76 4.33
CA ALA A 17 6.63 4.90 4.28
C ALA A 17 7.86 4.69 5.18
N ALA A 18 7.68 4.08 6.36
CA ALA A 18 8.78 3.78 7.28
C ALA A 18 9.78 2.76 6.72
N LEU A 19 9.34 1.86 5.85
CA LEU A 19 10.23 0.93 5.13
C LEU A 19 11.16 1.64 4.13
N GLY A 20 10.81 2.86 3.69
CA GLY A 20 11.63 3.63 2.76
C GLY A 20 11.95 2.86 1.48
N HIS A 21 13.23 2.54 1.28
CA HIS A 21 13.70 1.82 0.09
C HIS A 21 13.08 0.43 -0.05
N ASP A 22 12.81 -0.26 1.06
CA ASP A 22 12.32 -1.64 1.04
C ASP A 22 10.84 -1.75 0.67
N SER A 23 10.10 -0.62 0.68
CA SER A 23 8.70 -0.56 0.25
C SER A 23 8.46 -1.07 -1.18
N VAL A 24 9.50 -1.04 -2.02
CA VAL A 24 9.45 -1.53 -3.42
C VAL A 24 9.16 -3.02 -3.52
N ASN A 25 9.30 -3.78 -2.42
CA ASN A 25 9.09 -5.22 -2.38
C ASN A 25 7.77 -5.63 -1.70
N VAL A 26 6.98 -4.67 -1.23
CA VAL A 26 5.80 -4.96 -0.41
C VAL A 26 4.54 -5.10 -1.25
N GLY A 27 3.79 -6.19 -1.05
CA GLY A 27 2.53 -6.42 -1.77
C GLY A 27 2.75 -6.98 -3.17
N ARG A 28 1.66 -6.99 -3.95
CA ARG A 28 1.61 -7.55 -5.31
C ARG A 28 1.87 -6.47 -6.37
N PRO A 29 2.34 -6.83 -7.57
CA PRO A 29 2.79 -8.17 -7.97
C PRO A 29 4.14 -8.54 -7.34
N VAL A 30 4.36 -9.85 -7.11
CA VAL A 30 5.52 -10.37 -6.36
C VAL A 30 6.72 -10.73 -7.24
N ASP A 31 6.56 -10.69 -8.55
CA ASP A 31 7.56 -11.03 -9.56
C ASP A 31 8.39 -9.82 -10.03
N ARG A 32 8.10 -8.62 -9.51
CA ARG A 32 8.84 -7.39 -9.81
C ARG A 32 8.88 -6.43 -8.62
N GLU A 33 9.91 -5.59 -8.61
CA GLU A 33 10.10 -4.54 -7.60
C GLU A 33 9.55 -3.18 -8.09
N GLY A 34 9.11 -2.37 -7.14
CA GLY A 34 8.70 -0.98 -7.36
C GLY A 34 7.44 -0.83 -8.21
N GLY A 35 7.24 0.38 -8.73
CA GLY A 35 6.09 0.71 -9.57
C GLY A 35 4.77 0.72 -8.79
N LEU A 36 3.67 0.43 -9.49
CA LEU A 36 2.35 0.30 -8.87
C LEU A 36 2.26 -1.05 -8.16
N ARG A 37 1.99 -0.99 -6.86
CA ARG A 37 1.89 -2.12 -5.95
C ARG A 37 0.53 -2.13 -5.26
N GLU A 38 0.05 -3.32 -4.91
CA GLU A 38 -1.20 -3.53 -4.21
C GLU A 38 -0.97 -4.27 -2.89
N PHE A 39 -1.58 -3.77 -1.81
CA PHE A 39 -1.50 -4.41 -0.50
C PHE A 39 -2.90 -4.59 0.08
N ASP A 40 -3.19 -5.82 0.50
CA ASP A 40 -4.50 -6.17 1.05
C ASP A 40 -4.74 -5.49 2.39
N ILE A 41 -5.97 -5.03 2.60
CA ILE A 41 -6.41 -4.42 3.85
C ILE A 41 -7.50 -5.25 4.49
N LEU A 42 -7.58 -5.20 5.83
CA LEU A 42 -8.63 -5.84 6.62
C LEU A 42 -8.84 -7.33 6.31
N GLY A 43 -7.74 -8.07 6.09
CA GLY A 43 -7.78 -9.51 5.82
C GLY A 43 -8.31 -9.87 4.43
N GLY A 44 -8.06 -9.04 3.42
CA GLY A 44 -8.47 -9.30 2.03
C GLY A 44 -9.85 -8.75 1.67
N ARG A 45 -10.43 -7.87 2.50
CA ARG A 45 -11.71 -7.20 2.21
C ARG A 45 -11.58 -5.97 1.31
N GLY A 46 -10.36 -5.66 0.91
CA GLY A 46 -10.02 -4.61 -0.03
C GLY A 46 -8.51 -4.56 -0.20
N PHE A 47 -8.03 -3.55 -0.90
CA PHE A 47 -6.60 -3.29 -1.04
C PHE A 47 -6.32 -1.80 -1.25
N ILE A 48 -5.10 -1.38 -0.92
CA ILE A 48 -4.54 -0.10 -1.36
C ILE A 48 -3.65 -0.33 -2.57
N SER A 49 -3.77 0.53 -3.57
CA SER A 49 -2.78 0.63 -4.65
C SER A 49 -1.88 1.82 -4.36
N PHE A 50 -0.57 1.61 -4.35
CA PHE A 50 0.41 2.65 -4.11
C PHE A 50 1.59 2.57 -5.07
N LEU A 51 2.18 3.71 -5.40
CA LEU A 51 3.46 3.75 -6.09
C LEU A 51 4.60 3.69 -5.06
N ALA A 52 5.43 2.66 -5.18
CA ALA A 52 6.74 2.62 -4.55
C ALA A 52 7.76 3.14 -5.57
N VAL A 53 8.09 4.43 -5.46
CA VAL A 53 9.01 5.10 -6.39
C VAL A 53 10.42 4.96 -5.84
N PRO A 54 11.34 4.25 -6.54
CA PRO A 54 12.71 4.13 -6.08
C PRO A 54 13.32 5.51 -5.82
N ARG A 55 14.10 5.64 -4.74
CA ARG A 55 14.80 6.86 -4.28
C ARG A 55 13.92 7.93 -3.63
N HIS A 56 12.60 7.85 -3.78
CA HIS A 56 11.69 8.61 -2.95
C HIS A 56 11.40 7.73 -1.75
N ALA A 57 11.95 8.05 -0.57
CA ALA A 57 11.70 7.29 0.66
C ALA A 57 10.26 7.53 1.17
N CYS A 58 9.28 7.35 0.30
CA CYS A 58 7.86 7.54 0.54
C CYS A 58 7.05 6.67 -0.43
N VAL A 59 5.78 6.45 -0.07
CA VAL A 59 4.80 5.79 -0.92
C VAL A 59 3.69 6.76 -1.28
N TYR A 60 3.15 6.64 -2.49
CA TYR A 60 2.02 7.44 -2.95
C TYR A 60 0.80 6.55 -3.09
N VAL A 61 -0.19 6.69 -2.21
CA VAL A 61 -1.45 5.95 -2.34
C VAL A 61 -2.23 6.51 -3.53
N CYS A 62 -2.43 5.67 -4.55
CA CYS A 62 -3.11 6.05 -5.79
C CYS A 62 -4.59 5.71 -5.76
N ASN A 63 -4.95 4.59 -5.12
CA ASN A 63 -6.33 4.14 -5.03
C ASN A 63 -6.56 3.32 -3.76
N VAL A 64 -7.80 3.30 -3.29
CA VAL A 64 -8.24 2.38 -2.24
C VAL A 64 -9.51 1.68 -2.72
N THR A 65 -9.43 0.36 -2.82
CA THR A 65 -10.56 -0.48 -3.22
C THR A 65 -11.11 -1.19 -2.00
N TRP A 66 -12.43 -1.11 -1.79
CA TRP A 66 -13.17 -1.81 -0.74
C TRP A 66 -14.23 -2.69 -1.39
N TYR A 67 -14.29 -3.98 -1.01
CA TYR A 67 -15.18 -4.94 -1.67
C TYR A 67 -16.60 -5.01 -1.11
N GLY A 68 -16.90 -4.33 0.01
CA GLY A 68 -18.24 -4.33 0.62
C GLY A 68 -18.24 -4.95 2.00
#